data_AF-O58560-F1
#
_entry.id   AF-O58560-F1
#
_cell.length_a   1.000
_cell.length_b   1.000
_cell.length_c   1.000
_cell.angle_alpha   90.00
_cell.angle_beta   90.00
_cell.angle_gamma   90.00
#
_symmetry.space_group_name_H-M   'P 1'
#
loop_
_entity.id
_entity.type
_entity.pdbx_description
1 polymer ?
#
loop_
_entity_poly.entity_id
_entity_poly.type
_entity_poly.pdbx_seq_one_letter_code
_entity_poly.pdbx_strand_id
1 'polypeptide(L)'
;MLILCGSLVSFMEGILSGKSPIYGRRTGTWKVEEMSFFDVLKFHPIDIETAIKIYGVFGGVPQYWVDYDPGKDFWENIKDLVLSKGAKYYDEPKYLLKEELRDVSRYFSILRAISLGYSRFGQIADAARIETKSLGKYLNVLEEMGYIREEKPIVGRGKTVYKINEHFFNFWFRFVFPRRSEIEMGFDVVEEIKKEFNNYLGPVFEEISRQFLIEMNKRKKLPFRFTKIGRWWYKGEEIDLVALNEDEKKALFIEVKWKNLERKEAYKILKDLKRKAELTGLHDWNKAYGIIAKSIMEKEELREEGFLAWDLRDFELIN
;
A
#
# COMPACT_ATOMS: atom_id res chain seq x y z
N MET A 1 2.27 21.27 30.34
CA MET A 1 2.27 20.10 29.42
C MET A 1 3.39 20.32 28.42
N LEU A 2 4.33 19.37 28.28
CA LEU A 2 5.40 19.41 27.29
C LEU A 2 5.08 18.38 26.20
N ILE A 3 5.08 18.79 24.94
CA ILE A 3 4.91 17.90 23.79
C ILE A 3 6.21 17.97 22.98
N LEU A 4 6.81 16.81 22.74
CA LEU A 4 7.96 16.66 21.86
C LEU A 4 7.49 16.00 20.57
N CYS A 5 7.67 16.67 19.43
CA CYS A 5 7.38 16.16 18.11
C CYS A 5 8.65 16.18 17.25
N GLY A 6 8.79 15.19 16.37
CA GLY A 6 9.93 15.08 15.47
C GLY A 6 9.67 13.99 14.43
N SER A 7 10.12 14.22 13.20
CA SER A 7 10.01 13.29 12.08
C SER A 7 11.06 12.17 12.14
N LEU A 8 12.23 12.44 12.71
CA LEU A 8 13.33 11.48 12.82
C LEU A 8 13.01 10.39 13.84
N VAL A 9 12.48 9.26 13.37
CA VAL A 9 12.08 8.12 14.21
C VAL A 9 13.24 7.66 15.10
N SER A 10 14.44 7.51 14.53
CA SER A 10 15.63 7.07 15.29
C SER A 10 16.03 8.05 16.40
N PHE A 11 15.89 9.35 16.18
CA PHE A 11 16.13 10.37 17.21
C PHE A 11 15.05 10.33 18.29
N MET A 12 13.78 10.22 17.88
CA MET A 12 12.66 10.09 18.80
C MET A 12 12.80 8.81 19.64
N GLU A 13 13.16 7.69 19.04
CA GLU A 13 13.47 6.44 19.75
C GLU A 13 14.66 6.59 20.71
N GLY A 14 15.70 7.33 20.31
CA GLY A 14 16.81 7.69 21.20
C GLY A 14 16.34 8.45 22.45
N ILE A 15 15.42 9.40 22.28
CA ILE A 15 14.76 10.12 23.39
C ILE A 15 13.91 9.16 24.24
N LEU A 16 13.34 8.10 23.66
CA LEU A 16 12.57 7.07 24.36
C LEU A 16 13.44 5.99 25.02
N SER A 17 14.74 5.96 24.73
CA SER A 17 15.65 4.94 25.23
C SER A 17 15.85 5.02 26.75
N GLY A 18 16.20 3.88 27.37
CA GLY A 18 16.49 3.80 28.81
C GLY A 18 17.65 4.68 29.30
N LYS A 19 18.45 5.22 28.37
CA LYS A 19 19.56 6.14 28.66
C LYS A 19 19.12 7.61 28.68
N SER A 20 17.88 7.89 28.27
CA SER A 20 17.35 9.25 28.20
C SER A 20 16.96 9.78 29.58
N PRO A 21 17.28 11.04 29.93
CA PRO A 21 16.87 11.65 31.19
C PRO A 21 15.35 11.70 31.42
N ILE A 22 14.55 11.55 30.34
CA ILE A 22 13.08 11.53 30.42
C ILE A 22 12.49 10.11 30.48
N TYR A 23 13.33 9.08 30.53
CA TYR A 23 12.88 7.70 30.71
C TYR A 23 12.09 7.55 32.02
N GLY A 24 10.95 6.84 31.95
CA GLY A 24 10.04 6.67 33.09
C GLY A 24 9.23 7.91 33.50
N ARG A 25 9.48 9.09 32.91
CA ARG A 25 8.72 10.33 33.16
C ARG A 25 7.66 10.63 32.11
N ARG A 26 7.58 9.79 31.09
CA ARG A 26 6.66 9.91 29.95
C ARG A 26 5.27 9.45 30.33
N THR A 27 4.27 10.26 29.99
CA THR A 27 2.85 9.94 30.17
C THR A 27 2.18 9.38 28.92
N GLY A 28 2.77 9.56 27.72
CA GLY A 28 2.27 8.98 26.48
C GLY A 28 3.27 9.07 25.31
N THR A 29 3.09 8.21 24.31
CA THR A 29 3.75 8.28 23.01
C THR A 29 2.69 8.03 21.95
N TRP A 30 2.71 8.82 20.88
CA TRP A 30 1.86 8.60 19.72
C TRP A 30 2.72 8.63 18.47
N LYS A 31 2.65 7.55 17.67
CA LYS A 31 3.17 7.57 16.29
C LYS A 31 2.03 8.09 15.42
N VAL A 32 2.22 9.27 14.83
CA VAL A 32 1.25 9.82 13.89
C VAL A 32 1.48 9.13 12.55
N GLU A 33 0.50 8.36 12.11
CA GLU A 33 0.53 7.69 10.81
C GLU A 33 -0.15 8.58 9.75
N GLU A 34 0.06 8.22 8.48
CA GLU A 34 -0.68 8.81 7.36
C GLU A 34 -2.20 8.64 7.56
N MET A 35 -2.97 9.55 6.97
CA MET A 35 -4.42 9.44 6.99
C MET A 35 -4.89 8.23 6.18
N SER A 36 -6.01 7.62 6.59
CA SER A 36 -6.61 6.56 5.79
C SER A 36 -7.14 7.12 4.46
N PHE A 37 -7.31 6.25 3.46
CA PHE A 37 -7.92 6.61 2.18
C PHE A 37 -9.29 7.28 2.38
N PHE A 38 -10.10 6.77 3.31
CA PHE A 38 -11.44 7.33 3.57
C PHE A 38 -11.38 8.68 4.28
N ASP A 39 -10.33 8.96 5.05
CA ASP A 39 -10.18 10.26 5.70
C ASP A 39 -9.70 11.33 4.73
N VAL A 40 -8.84 10.99 3.76
CA VAL A 40 -8.36 11.96 2.78
C VAL A 40 -9.42 12.39 1.77
N LEU A 41 -10.49 11.60 1.58
CA LEU A 41 -11.66 12.00 0.79
C LEU A 41 -12.32 13.28 1.30
N LYS A 42 -12.03 13.70 2.54
CA LYS A 42 -12.58 14.91 3.15
C LYS A 42 -11.87 16.20 2.70
N PHE A 43 -10.72 16.11 2.02
CA PHE A 43 -9.98 17.30 1.56
C PHE A 43 -10.68 17.99 0.38
N HIS A 44 -11.16 17.19 -0.59
CA HIS A 44 -11.73 17.71 -1.83
C HIS A 44 -12.95 16.89 -2.25
N PRO A 45 -14.00 17.51 -2.83
CA PRO A 45 -15.16 16.82 -3.37
C PRO A 45 -14.84 16.20 -4.74
N ILE A 46 -13.97 15.19 -4.77
CA ILE A 46 -13.55 14.48 -5.99
C ILE A 46 -14.15 13.08 -6.06
N ASP A 47 -14.25 12.52 -7.27
CA ASP A 47 -14.68 11.15 -7.44
C ASP A 47 -13.66 10.16 -6.85
N ILE A 48 -14.15 9.01 -6.40
CA ILE A 48 -13.34 8.03 -5.69
C ILE A 48 -12.23 7.43 -6.56
N GLU A 49 -12.42 7.34 -7.87
CA GLU A 49 -11.38 6.84 -8.77
C GLU A 49 -10.22 7.84 -8.87
N THR A 50 -10.51 9.14 -9.00
CA THR A 50 -9.49 10.20 -8.94
C THR A 50 -8.80 10.21 -7.57
N ALA A 51 -9.54 10.06 -6.48
CA ALA A 51 -8.95 9.93 -5.15
C ALA A 51 -8.00 8.73 -5.03
N ILE A 52 -8.34 7.57 -5.60
CA ILE A 52 -7.45 6.39 -5.62
C ILE A 52 -6.16 6.69 -6.39
N LYS A 53 -6.24 7.44 -7.50
CA LYS A 53 -5.06 7.86 -8.26
C LYS A 53 -4.16 8.78 -7.43
N ILE A 54 -4.73 9.77 -6.76
CA ILE A 54 -4.01 10.69 -5.87
C ILE A 54 -3.38 9.93 -4.72
N TYR A 55 -4.14 9.09 -4.01
CA TYR A 55 -3.64 8.25 -2.92
C TYR A 55 -2.55 7.30 -3.40
N GLY A 56 -2.65 6.77 -4.63
CA GLY A 56 -1.61 5.95 -5.22
C GLY A 56 -0.28 6.68 -5.40
N VAL A 57 -0.31 7.99 -5.67
CA VAL A 57 0.91 8.81 -5.78
C VAL A 57 1.37 9.30 -4.42
N PHE A 58 0.47 9.84 -3.61
CA PHE A 58 0.79 10.67 -2.45
C PHE A 58 0.49 10.00 -1.11
N GLY A 59 -0.22 8.88 -1.11
CA GLY A 59 -0.65 8.23 0.12
C GLY A 59 -1.60 9.10 0.92
N GLY A 60 -1.55 8.94 2.24
CA GLY A 60 -2.38 9.66 3.20
C GLY A 60 -1.72 10.90 3.80
N VAL A 61 -0.63 11.41 3.23
CA VAL A 61 0.08 12.57 3.77
C VAL A 61 -0.72 13.85 3.52
N PRO A 62 -1.19 14.56 4.57
CA PRO A 62 -2.12 15.68 4.43
C PRO A 62 -1.63 16.79 3.50
N GLN A 63 -0.33 17.11 3.55
CA GLN A 63 0.25 18.22 2.80
C GLN A 63 0.06 18.07 1.29
N TYR A 64 0.22 16.86 0.73
CA TYR A 64 0.02 16.64 -0.71
C TYR A 64 -1.44 16.83 -1.12
N TRP A 65 -2.39 16.44 -0.26
CA TRP A 65 -3.81 16.68 -0.50
C TRP A 65 -4.16 18.16 -0.43
N VAL A 66 -3.53 18.94 0.45
CA VAL A 66 -3.71 20.41 0.50
C VAL A 66 -3.19 21.10 -0.77
N ASP A 67 -2.03 20.68 -1.29
CA ASP A 67 -1.45 21.29 -2.49
C ASP A 67 -2.09 20.83 -3.80
N TYR A 68 -2.86 19.74 -3.77
CA TYR A 68 -3.61 19.26 -4.92
C TYR A 68 -4.72 20.24 -5.29
N ASP A 69 -4.76 20.65 -6.57
CA ASP A 69 -5.78 21.55 -7.11
C ASP A 69 -6.91 20.74 -7.78
N PRO A 70 -8.11 20.65 -7.16
CA PRO A 70 -9.23 19.91 -7.73
C PRO A 70 -9.81 20.54 -9.01
N GLY A 71 -9.39 21.75 -9.37
CA GLY A 71 -9.78 22.41 -10.63
C GLY A 71 -8.97 21.96 -11.85
N LYS A 72 -7.87 21.23 -11.66
CA LYS A 72 -7.00 20.70 -12.73
C LYS A 72 -7.19 19.21 -12.95
N ASP A 73 -6.83 18.71 -14.13
CA ASP A 73 -6.77 17.27 -14.35
C ASP A 73 -5.76 16.60 -13.40
N PHE A 74 -5.96 15.32 -13.12
CA PHE A 74 -5.03 14.53 -12.31
C PHE A 74 -3.60 14.62 -12.83
N TRP A 75 -3.37 14.46 -14.14
CA TRP A 75 -2.01 14.46 -14.69
C TRP A 75 -1.39 15.85 -14.73
N GLU A 76 -2.19 16.90 -14.88
CA GLU A 76 -1.71 18.28 -14.76
C GLU A 76 -1.19 18.55 -13.35
N ASN A 77 -1.93 18.13 -12.31
CA ASN A 77 -1.45 18.19 -10.93
C ASN A 77 -0.14 17.43 -10.73
N ILE A 78 -0.06 16.17 -11.18
CA ILE A 78 1.16 15.37 -11.01
C ILE A 78 2.33 15.99 -11.77
N LYS A 79 2.10 16.63 -12.92
CA LYS A 79 3.12 17.34 -13.67
C LYS A 79 3.64 18.57 -12.93
N ASP A 80 2.75 19.39 -12.39
CA ASP A 80 3.10 20.62 -11.67
C ASP A 80 3.79 20.33 -10.33
N LEU A 81 3.34 19.29 -9.62
CA LEU A 81 3.81 18.95 -8.28
C LEU A 81 5.05 18.06 -8.28
N VAL A 82 5.22 17.20 -9.29
CA VAL A 82 6.22 16.13 -9.29
C VAL A 82 7.01 16.00 -10.59
N LEU A 83 6.37 16.00 -11.77
CA LEU A 83 7.02 15.60 -13.04
C LEU A 83 7.63 16.76 -13.84
N SER A 84 7.87 17.90 -13.20
CA SER A 84 8.52 19.05 -13.82
C SER A 84 9.80 19.41 -13.09
N LYS A 85 10.78 19.93 -13.84
CA LYS A 85 12.00 20.48 -13.26
C LYS A 85 11.66 21.60 -12.29
N GLY A 86 12.14 21.48 -11.05
CA GLY A 86 11.87 22.46 -9.99
C GLY A 86 10.48 22.34 -9.36
N ALA A 87 9.69 21.31 -9.71
CA ALA A 87 8.44 21.04 -9.03
C ALA A 87 8.66 20.75 -7.53
N LYS A 88 7.68 21.13 -6.71
CA LYS A 88 7.78 21.15 -5.24
C LYS A 88 8.30 19.83 -4.66
N TYR A 89 7.81 18.70 -5.16
CA TYR A 89 8.10 17.36 -4.63
C TYR A 89 9.08 16.55 -5.49
N TYR A 90 9.62 17.14 -6.55
CA TYR A 90 10.41 16.44 -7.56
C TYR A 90 11.62 15.67 -7.00
N ASP A 91 12.36 16.23 -6.04
CA ASP A 91 13.55 15.58 -5.44
C ASP A 91 13.29 15.20 -3.96
N GLU A 92 12.05 15.26 -3.46
CA GLU A 92 11.74 15.10 -2.02
C GLU A 92 12.18 13.74 -1.45
N PRO A 93 11.88 12.56 -2.05
CA PRO A 93 12.35 11.29 -1.50
C PRO A 93 13.87 11.22 -1.39
N LYS A 94 14.58 11.92 -2.27
CA LYS A 94 16.03 12.03 -2.24
C LYS A 94 16.53 12.98 -1.16
N TYR A 95 15.83 14.06 -0.88
CA TYR A 95 16.18 14.94 0.24
C TYR A 95 15.96 14.25 1.57
N LEU A 96 14.77 13.64 1.77
CA LEU A 96 14.44 12.91 3.00
C LEU A 96 15.47 11.82 3.33
N LEU A 97 15.83 10.99 2.35
CA LEU A 97 16.85 9.95 2.57
C LEU A 97 18.23 10.52 2.92
N LYS A 98 18.61 11.68 2.37
CA LYS A 98 19.90 12.32 2.64
C LYS A 98 19.97 13.00 4.00
N GLU A 99 18.84 13.43 4.54
CA GLU A 99 18.77 13.99 5.89
C GLU A 99 19.04 12.92 6.95
N GLU A 100 18.58 11.69 6.69
CA GLU A 100 18.70 10.59 7.66
C GLU A 100 19.95 9.71 7.47
N LEU A 101 20.49 9.63 6.25
CA LEU A 101 21.55 8.68 5.88
C LEU A 101 22.76 9.37 5.26
N ARG A 102 23.96 9.02 5.78
CA ARG A 102 25.24 9.53 5.26
C ARG A 102 25.60 8.98 3.87
N ASP A 103 25.34 7.68 3.63
CA ASP A 103 25.57 7.01 2.34
C ASP A 103 24.24 6.45 1.83
N VAL A 104 23.62 7.14 0.89
CA VAL A 104 22.28 6.83 0.37
C VAL A 104 22.29 5.84 -0.81
N SER A 105 23.43 5.62 -1.47
CA SER A 105 23.49 4.95 -2.78
C SER A 105 22.95 3.52 -2.75
N ARG A 106 23.31 2.78 -1.70
CA ARG A 106 22.86 1.39 -1.50
C ARG A 106 21.37 1.33 -1.14
N TYR A 107 20.90 2.23 -0.27
CA TYR A 107 19.49 2.34 0.09
C TYR A 107 18.62 2.68 -1.11
N PHE A 108 19.05 3.63 -1.94
CA PHE A 108 18.42 3.96 -3.21
C PHE A 108 18.29 2.76 -4.14
N SER A 109 19.37 1.99 -4.28
CA SER A 109 19.38 0.81 -5.14
C SER A 109 18.39 -0.25 -4.65
N ILE A 110 18.24 -0.41 -3.34
CA ILE A 110 17.28 -1.33 -2.71
C ILE A 110 15.84 -0.85 -2.92
N LEU A 111 15.54 0.41 -2.60
CA LEU A 111 14.21 0.99 -2.77
C LEU A 111 13.78 0.92 -4.25
N ARG A 112 14.68 1.25 -5.17
CA ARG A 112 14.44 1.10 -6.60
C ARG A 112 14.18 -0.35 -7.01
N ALA A 113 14.92 -1.32 -6.48
CA ALA A 113 14.66 -2.73 -6.76
C ALA A 113 13.24 -3.13 -6.29
N ILE A 114 12.87 -2.74 -5.06
CA ILE A 114 11.55 -3.06 -4.51
C ILE A 114 10.43 -2.40 -5.33
N SER A 115 10.56 -1.12 -5.70
CA SER A 115 9.54 -0.42 -6.52
C SER A 115 9.39 -1.03 -7.93
N LEU A 116 10.45 -1.65 -8.45
CA LEU A 116 10.40 -2.37 -9.72
C LEU A 116 9.73 -3.76 -9.62
N GLY A 117 9.40 -4.21 -8.40
CA GLY A 117 8.70 -5.48 -8.15
C GLY A 117 9.62 -6.60 -7.65
N TYR A 118 10.91 -6.34 -7.42
CA TYR A 118 11.81 -7.30 -6.78
C TYR A 118 11.52 -7.31 -5.28
N SER A 119 10.69 -8.25 -4.83
CA SER A 119 10.16 -8.26 -3.47
C SER A 119 10.79 -9.32 -2.56
N ARG A 120 11.53 -10.30 -3.09
CA ARG A 120 12.20 -11.32 -2.27
C ARG A 120 13.65 -10.94 -1.99
N PHE A 121 14.16 -11.32 -0.81
CA PHE A 121 15.53 -11.01 -0.37
C PHE A 121 16.61 -11.23 -1.44
N GLY A 122 16.65 -12.41 -2.08
CA GLY A 122 17.61 -12.71 -3.15
C GLY A 122 17.39 -11.88 -4.40
N GLN A 123 16.15 -11.66 -4.82
CA GLN A 123 15.82 -10.81 -5.96
C GLN A 123 16.26 -9.37 -5.75
N ILE A 124 16.10 -8.84 -4.53
CA ILE A 124 16.54 -7.51 -4.14
C ILE A 124 18.07 -7.43 -4.17
N ALA A 125 18.77 -8.42 -3.60
CA ALA A 125 20.23 -8.48 -3.60
C ALA A 125 20.79 -8.40 -5.03
N ASP A 126 20.23 -9.20 -5.94
CA ASP A 126 20.66 -9.27 -7.33
C ASP A 126 20.37 -7.97 -8.07
N ALA A 127 19.14 -7.45 -7.98
CA ALA A 127 18.72 -6.24 -8.68
C ALA A 127 19.43 -4.98 -8.16
N ALA A 128 19.65 -4.88 -6.84
CA ALA A 128 20.36 -3.78 -6.21
C ALA A 128 21.89 -3.92 -6.31
N ARG A 129 22.40 -5.08 -6.77
CA ARG A 129 23.84 -5.43 -6.82
C ARG A 129 24.51 -5.30 -5.45
N ILE A 130 23.86 -5.83 -4.42
CA ILE A 130 24.34 -5.80 -3.03
C ILE A 130 24.60 -7.23 -2.56
N GLU A 131 25.75 -7.45 -1.92
CA GLU A 131 26.07 -8.75 -1.35
C GLU A 131 25.04 -9.14 -0.27
N THR A 132 24.53 -10.37 -0.35
CA THR A 132 23.49 -10.92 0.54
C THR A 132 23.83 -10.77 2.03
N LYS A 133 25.10 -10.95 2.41
CA LYS A 133 25.59 -10.77 3.79
C LYS A 133 25.39 -9.36 4.35
N SER A 134 25.29 -8.36 3.47
CA SER A 134 25.14 -6.94 3.84
C SER A 134 23.71 -6.44 3.66
N LEU A 135 22.91 -7.08 2.79
CA LEU A 135 21.55 -6.65 2.46
C LEU A 135 20.66 -6.58 3.71
N GLY A 136 20.73 -7.56 4.61
CA GLY A 136 19.92 -7.58 5.83
C GLY A 136 20.10 -6.32 6.68
N LYS A 137 21.33 -5.79 6.77
CA LYS A 137 21.59 -4.53 7.50
C LYS A 137 20.87 -3.34 6.87
N TYR A 138 20.87 -3.24 5.54
CA TYR A 138 20.22 -2.13 4.85
C TYR A 138 18.69 -2.23 4.93
N LEU A 139 18.14 -3.44 4.79
CA LEU A 139 16.70 -3.67 4.93
C LEU A 139 16.22 -3.32 6.34
N ASN A 140 16.95 -3.74 7.38
CA ASN A 140 16.60 -3.40 8.76
C ASN A 140 16.58 -1.89 8.97
N VAL A 141 17.58 -1.16 8.47
CA VAL A 141 17.60 0.30 8.59
C VAL A 141 16.41 0.94 7.86
N LEU A 142 16.08 0.51 6.63
CA LEU A 142 14.91 1.02 5.91
C LEU A 142 13.59 0.68 6.60
N GLU A 143 13.51 -0.47 7.28
CA GLU A 143 12.34 -0.89 8.05
C GLU A 143 12.19 -0.08 9.33
N GLU A 144 13.29 0.17 10.06
CA GLU A 144 13.34 1.05 11.24
C GLU A 144 12.93 2.49 10.89
N MET A 145 13.35 2.98 9.72
CA MET A 145 12.94 4.29 9.19
C MET A 145 11.48 4.30 8.72
N GLY A 146 10.85 3.13 8.55
CA GLY A 146 9.46 3.00 8.09
C GLY A 146 9.27 3.12 6.57
N TYR A 147 10.34 3.16 5.78
CA TYR A 147 10.27 3.23 4.32
C TYR A 147 9.89 1.90 3.67
N ILE A 148 10.26 0.79 4.31
CA ILE A 148 9.86 -0.55 3.88
C ILE A 148 9.22 -1.31 5.02
N ARG A 149 8.51 -2.38 4.68
CA ARG A 149 7.97 -3.36 5.63
C ARG A 149 8.23 -4.77 5.12
N GLU A 150 8.56 -5.68 6.04
CA GLU A 150 8.43 -7.11 5.80
C GLU A 150 6.96 -7.53 5.81
N GLU A 151 6.54 -8.25 4.77
CA GLU A 151 5.24 -8.89 4.71
C GLU A 151 5.41 -10.42 4.68
N LYS A 152 4.66 -11.10 5.55
CA LYS A 152 4.58 -12.56 5.63
C LYS A 152 3.15 -12.98 5.29
N PRO A 153 2.95 -14.18 4.71
CA PRO A 153 1.61 -14.65 4.44
C PRO A 153 0.86 -14.76 5.77
N ILE A 154 -0.42 -14.39 5.78
CA ILE A 154 -1.21 -14.34 7.01
C ILE A 154 -1.32 -15.71 7.70
N VAL A 155 -1.20 -16.79 6.93
CA VAL A 155 -1.18 -18.17 7.39
C VAL A 155 -0.24 -18.99 6.51
N GLY A 156 0.35 -20.04 7.08
CA GLY A 156 1.21 -20.97 6.35
C GLY A 156 2.68 -20.57 6.30
N ARG A 157 3.41 -21.06 5.30
CA ARG A 157 4.88 -21.01 5.22
C ARG A 157 5.42 -20.35 3.95
N GLY A 158 4.65 -19.45 3.33
CA GLY A 158 5.14 -18.64 2.21
C GLY A 158 6.36 -17.80 2.60
N LYS A 159 7.21 -17.48 1.62
CA LYS A 159 8.45 -16.72 1.84
C LYS A 159 8.15 -15.26 2.15
N THR A 160 8.90 -14.63 3.06
CA THR A 160 8.83 -13.19 3.30
C THR A 160 9.06 -12.40 2.01
N VAL A 161 8.31 -11.31 1.88
CA VAL A 161 8.50 -10.29 0.83
C VAL A 161 8.68 -8.91 1.47
N TYR A 162 9.35 -8.01 0.76
CA TYR A 162 9.58 -6.63 1.17
C TYR A 162 8.76 -5.71 0.27
N LYS A 163 8.13 -4.71 0.87
CA LYS A 163 7.37 -3.67 0.17
C LYS A 163 7.77 -2.29 0.65
N ILE A 164 7.74 -1.32 -0.24
CA ILE A 164 7.80 0.09 0.15
C ILE A 164 6.48 0.42 0.86
N ASN A 165 6.59 1.08 2.01
CA ASN A 165 5.46 1.47 2.83
C ASN A 165 4.83 2.80 2.37
N GLU A 166 5.66 3.78 1.98
CA GLU A 166 5.20 5.09 1.53
C GLU A 166 4.89 5.14 0.04
N HIS A 167 3.67 5.60 -0.30
CA HIS A 167 3.19 5.68 -1.68
C HIS A 167 4.07 6.58 -2.55
N PHE A 168 4.46 7.74 -2.04
CA PHE A 168 5.24 8.71 -2.82
C PHE A 168 6.65 8.22 -3.13
N PHE A 169 7.31 7.56 -2.18
CA PHE A 169 8.58 6.88 -2.45
C PHE A 169 8.42 5.84 -3.56
N ASN A 170 7.39 5.01 -3.48
CA ASN A 170 7.17 3.97 -4.47
C ASN A 170 6.91 4.56 -5.86
N PHE A 171 6.04 5.57 -5.97
CA PHE A 171 5.77 6.28 -7.22
C PHE A 171 7.04 6.93 -7.77
N TRP A 172 7.80 7.61 -6.94
CA TRP A 172 9.02 8.32 -7.33
C TRP A 172 10.08 7.38 -7.88
N PHE A 173 10.40 6.29 -7.17
CA PHE A 173 11.38 5.32 -7.66
C PHE A 173 10.91 4.55 -8.90
N ARG A 174 9.58 4.37 -9.06
CA ARG A 174 9.00 3.67 -10.22
C ARG A 174 8.98 4.54 -11.48
N PHE A 175 8.61 5.80 -11.37
CA PHE A 175 8.27 6.64 -12.52
C PHE A 175 9.16 7.86 -12.71
N VAL A 176 9.48 8.56 -11.61
CA VAL A 176 10.24 9.82 -11.65
C VAL A 176 11.73 9.54 -11.83
N PHE A 177 12.31 8.72 -10.95
CA PHE A 177 13.75 8.45 -10.94
C PHE A 177 14.27 7.89 -12.27
N PRO A 178 13.62 6.93 -12.94
CA PRO A 178 14.10 6.42 -14.23
C PRO A 178 14.08 7.46 -15.36
N ARG A 179 13.24 8.48 -15.26
CA ARG A 179 13.01 9.52 -16.28
C ARG A 179 13.60 10.87 -15.91
N ARG A 180 14.43 10.90 -14.87
CA ARG A 180 14.98 12.14 -14.30
C ARG A 180 15.70 12.98 -15.36
N SER A 181 16.52 12.36 -16.20
CA SER A 181 17.24 13.07 -17.27
C SER A 181 16.28 13.75 -18.25
N GLU A 182 15.18 13.10 -18.61
CA GLU A 182 14.16 13.65 -19.52
C GLU A 182 13.44 14.84 -18.87
N ILE A 183 13.05 14.70 -17.60
CA ILE A 183 12.42 15.78 -16.82
C ILE A 183 13.37 16.99 -16.66
N GLU A 184 14.67 16.76 -16.42
CA GLU A 184 15.68 17.84 -16.32
C GLU A 184 15.89 18.60 -17.64
N MET A 185 15.65 17.93 -18.77
CA MET A 185 15.65 18.53 -20.11
C MET A 185 14.33 19.24 -20.44
N GLY A 186 13.32 19.15 -19.57
CA GLY A 186 12.01 19.76 -19.74
C GLY A 186 11.06 18.95 -20.62
N PHE A 187 11.34 17.66 -20.85
CA PHE A 187 10.43 16.79 -21.59
C PHE A 187 9.22 16.39 -20.74
N ASP A 188 8.05 16.33 -21.38
CA ASP A 188 6.84 15.80 -20.78
C ASP A 188 6.85 14.27 -20.87
N VAL A 189 6.81 13.61 -19.72
CA VAL A 189 6.91 12.14 -19.58
C VAL A 189 5.60 11.49 -19.14
N VAL A 190 4.50 12.26 -19.11
CA VAL A 190 3.20 11.80 -18.61
C VAL A 190 2.66 10.63 -19.42
N GLU A 191 2.77 10.66 -20.74
CA GLU A 191 2.24 9.61 -21.61
C GLU A 191 2.97 8.28 -21.44
N GLU A 192 4.27 8.30 -21.16
CA GLU A 192 5.06 7.11 -20.83
C GLU A 192 4.63 6.49 -19.51
N ILE A 193 4.33 7.32 -18.51
CA ILE A 193 3.90 6.87 -17.19
C ILE A 193 2.48 6.30 -17.25
N LYS A 194 1.57 6.94 -17.99
CA LYS A 194 0.18 6.48 -18.19
C LYS A 194 0.08 5.02 -18.64
N LYS A 195 1.01 4.56 -19.49
CA LYS A 195 1.07 3.17 -20.01
C LYS A 195 1.18 2.11 -18.91
N GLU A 196 1.83 2.45 -17.80
CA GLU A 196 2.04 1.54 -16.68
C GLU A 196 1.20 1.88 -15.44
N PHE A 197 0.66 3.10 -15.36
CA PHE A 197 0.00 3.61 -14.17
C PHE A 197 -1.21 2.78 -13.73
N ASN A 198 -2.01 2.28 -14.68
CA ASN A 198 -3.15 1.43 -14.32
C ASN A 198 -2.74 0.14 -13.61
N ASN A 199 -1.62 -0.47 -14.03
CA ASN A 199 -1.08 -1.67 -13.37
C ASN A 199 -0.50 -1.33 -12.00
N TYR A 200 0.13 -0.15 -11.87
CA TYR A 200 0.64 0.36 -10.60
C TYR A 200 -0.46 0.56 -9.55
N LEU A 201 -1.68 0.93 -9.97
CA LEU A 201 -2.82 1.09 -9.06
C LEU A 201 -3.38 -0.22 -8.51
N GLY A 202 -3.06 -1.39 -9.07
CA GLY A 202 -3.54 -2.68 -8.56
C GLY A 202 -3.20 -2.90 -7.09
N PRO A 203 -1.91 -2.91 -6.70
CA PRO A 203 -1.49 -3.00 -5.30
C PRO A 203 -1.99 -1.87 -4.40
N VAL A 204 -2.14 -0.65 -4.95
CA VAL A 204 -2.73 0.48 -4.21
C VAL A 204 -4.19 0.16 -3.87
N PHE A 205 -4.94 -0.35 -4.84
CA PHE A 205 -6.34 -0.70 -4.65
C PHE A 205 -6.53 -1.90 -3.72
N GLU A 206 -5.59 -2.86 -3.68
CA GLU A 206 -5.54 -3.90 -2.64
C GLU A 206 -5.43 -3.30 -1.23
N GLU A 207 -4.55 -2.32 -1.05
CA GLU A 207 -4.36 -1.65 0.24
C GLU A 207 -5.61 -0.85 0.67
N ILE A 208 -6.22 -0.11 -0.25
CA ILE A 208 -7.47 0.61 0.02
C ILE A 208 -8.61 -0.38 0.31
N SER A 209 -8.68 -1.49 -0.42
CA SER A 209 -9.66 -2.57 -0.18
C SER A 209 -9.49 -3.20 1.21
N ARG A 210 -8.24 -3.32 1.69
CA ARG A 210 -7.97 -3.74 3.08
C ARG A 210 -8.53 -2.73 4.08
N GLN A 211 -8.34 -1.43 3.86
CA GLN A 211 -8.91 -0.38 4.71
C GLN A 211 -10.45 -0.43 4.70
N PHE A 212 -11.05 -0.63 3.53
CA PHE A 212 -12.50 -0.80 3.36
C PHE A 212 -13.04 -1.94 4.23
N LEU A 213 -12.41 -3.12 4.15
CA LEU A 213 -12.82 -4.28 4.94
C LEU A 213 -12.65 -4.07 6.44
N ILE A 214 -11.60 -3.36 6.88
CA ILE A 214 -11.42 -3.00 8.29
C ILE A 214 -12.57 -2.12 8.77
N GLU A 215 -13.01 -1.16 7.96
CA GLU A 215 -14.13 -0.28 8.33
C GLU A 215 -15.47 -1.04 8.34
N MET A 216 -15.71 -1.91 7.36
CA MET A 216 -16.86 -2.83 7.36
C MET A 216 -16.87 -3.75 8.58
N ASN A 217 -15.70 -4.22 9.01
CA ASN A 217 -15.54 -5.05 10.21
C ASN A 217 -15.91 -4.28 11.48
N LYS A 218 -15.45 -3.04 11.63
CA LYS A 218 -15.82 -2.15 12.76
C LYS A 218 -17.33 -1.90 12.81
N ARG A 219 -17.96 -1.70 11.64
CA ARG A 219 -19.41 -1.48 11.49
C ARG A 219 -20.24 -2.76 11.59
N LYS A 220 -19.62 -3.92 11.81
CA LYS A 220 -20.29 -5.25 11.86
C LYS A 220 -21.11 -5.55 10.60
N LYS A 221 -20.61 -5.15 9.44
CA LYS A 221 -21.25 -5.37 8.12
C LYS A 221 -20.66 -6.56 7.36
N LEU A 222 -19.75 -7.32 7.98
CA LEU A 222 -19.17 -8.55 7.44
C LEU A 222 -19.84 -9.78 8.07
N PRO A 223 -19.78 -10.97 7.43
CA PRO A 223 -20.39 -12.20 7.95
C PRO A 223 -19.90 -12.63 9.33
N PHE A 224 -18.72 -12.17 9.73
CA PHE A 224 -18.15 -12.34 11.06
C PHE A 224 -17.18 -11.20 11.35
N ARG A 225 -16.84 -11.03 12.64
CA ARG A 225 -15.79 -10.11 13.05
C ARG A 225 -14.43 -10.80 12.90
N PHE A 226 -13.55 -10.28 12.05
CA PHE A 226 -12.17 -10.77 11.97
C PHE A 226 -11.25 -10.05 12.97
N THR A 227 -10.16 -10.72 13.36
CA THR A 227 -9.11 -10.19 14.23
C THR A 227 -7.79 -9.98 13.50
N LYS A 228 -7.59 -10.65 12.34
CA LYS A 228 -6.42 -10.49 11.48
C LYS A 228 -6.85 -10.33 10.03
N ILE A 229 -6.12 -9.53 9.25
CA ILE A 229 -6.30 -9.40 7.80
C ILE A 229 -4.96 -9.14 7.11
N GLY A 230 -4.73 -9.80 5.98
CA GLY A 230 -3.47 -9.74 5.24
C GLY A 230 -3.49 -10.66 4.01
N ARG A 231 -2.41 -10.62 3.23
CA ARG A 231 -2.24 -11.42 2.01
C ARG A 231 -1.85 -12.85 2.30
N TRP A 232 -2.10 -13.76 1.37
CA TRP A 232 -1.61 -15.14 1.44
C TRP A 232 -0.95 -15.52 0.12
N TRP A 233 0.19 -16.21 0.19
CA TRP A 233 0.84 -16.77 -1.00
C TRP A 233 1.61 -18.03 -0.67
N TYR A 234 1.58 -18.98 -1.61
CA TYR A 234 2.34 -20.23 -1.51
C TYR A 234 2.47 -20.90 -2.88
N LYS A 235 3.68 -21.40 -3.20
CA LYS A 235 3.97 -22.17 -4.44
C LYS A 235 3.47 -21.52 -5.74
N GLY A 236 3.53 -20.18 -5.83
CA GLY A 236 3.12 -19.43 -7.03
C GLY A 236 1.64 -19.07 -7.07
N GLU A 237 0.86 -19.47 -6.07
CA GLU A 237 -0.52 -19.05 -5.85
C GLU A 237 -0.56 -17.92 -4.83
N GLU A 238 -1.55 -17.04 -4.97
CA GLU A 238 -1.74 -15.86 -4.13
C GLU A 238 -3.22 -15.53 -3.98
N ILE A 239 -3.61 -15.11 -2.78
CA ILE A 239 -4.92 -14.54 -2.47
C ILE A 239 -4.68 -13.13 -1.93
N ASP A 240 -5.30 -12.15 -2.57
CA ASP A 240 -5.06 -10.72 -2.33
C ASP A 240 -5.39 -10.32 -0.89
N LEU A 241 -6.50 -10.79 -0.33
CA LEU A 241 -6.85 -10.53 1.07
C LEU A 241 -7.48 -11.75 1.72
N VAL A 242 -7.02 -12.08 2.93
CA VAL A 242 -7.57 -13.11 3.79
C VAL A 242 -7.82 -12.49 5.16
N ALA A 243 -9.06 -12.54 5.63
CA ALA A 243 -9.43 -12.11 6.97
C ALA A 243 -9.76 -13.32 7.84
N LEU A 244 -9.21 -13.37 9.05
CA LEU A 244 -9.28 -14.53 9.94
C LEU A 244 -9.86 -14.15 11.31
N ASN A 245 -10.67 -15.06 11.84
CA ASN A 245 -10.98 -15.15 13.26
C ASN A 245 -10.58 -16.57 13.72
N GLU A 246 -9.46 -16.65 14.44
CA GLU A 246 -8.89 -17.92 14.91
C GLU A 246 -9.76 -18.60 15.98
N ASP A 247 -10.38 -17.80 16.86
CA ASP A 247 -11.21 -18.31 17.95
C ASP A 247 -12.49 -18.97 17.42
N GLU A 248 -13.12 -18.36 16.41
CA GLU A 248 -14.33 -18.88 15.76
C GLU A 248 -14.05 -19.82 14.59
N LYS A 249 -12.77 -20.02 14.22
CA LYS A 249 -12.35 -20.73 13.00
C LYS A 249 -13.10 -20.26 11.74
N LYS A 250 -13.15 -18.94 11.54
CA LYS A 250 -13.79 -18.32 10.36
C LYS A 250 -12.77 -17.61 9.49
N ALA A 251 -12.88 -17.78 8.18
CA ALA A 251 -12.02 -17.16 7.19
C ALA A 251 -12.85 -16.50 6.09
N LEU A 252 -12.41 -15.33 5.63
CA LEU A 252 -12.93 -14.64 4.47
C LEU A 252 -11.80 -14.45 3.48
N PHE A 253 -11.92 -15.07 2.30
CA PHE A 253 -10.96 -14.95 1.20
C PHE A 253 -11.49 -13.98 0.16
N ILE A 254 -10.64 -13.06 -0.31
CA ILE A 254 -11.03 -12.01 -1.24
C ILE A 254 -9.99 -11.83 -2.33
N GLU A 255 -10.46 -11.72 -3.56
CA GLU A 255 -9.69 -11.24 -4.72
C GLU A 255 -10.03 -9.77 -4.97
N VAL A 256 -9.01 -8.96 -5.26
CA VAL A 256 -9.14 -7.54 -5.56
C VAL A 256 -8.71 -7.28 -6.99
N LYS A 257 -9.51 -6.53 -7.76
CA LYS A 257 -9.24 -6.29 -9.19
C LYS A 257 -9.51 -4.83 -9.56
N TRP A 258 -8.44 -4.09 -9.86
CA TRP A 258 -8.54 -2.73 -10.39
C TRP A 258 -8.94 -2.72 -11.88
N LYS A 259 -10.17 -3.16 -12.17
CA LYS A 259 -10.81 -3.13 -13.49
C LYS A 259 -12.32 -3.33 -13.37
N ASN A 260 -13.03 -3.01 -14.45
CA ASN A 260 -14.46 -3.32 -14.59
C ASN A 260 -14.60 -4.81 -14.91
N LEU A 261 -15.48 -5.50 -14.19
CA LEU A 261 -15.72 -6.93 -14.35
C LEU A 261 -17.10 -7.22 -14.90
N GLU A 262 -17.14 -8.05 -15.93
CA GLU A 262 -18.34 -8.77 -16.32
C GLU A 262 -18.65 -9.87 -15.30
N ARG A 263 -19.93 -10.20 -15.12
CA ARG A 263 -20.36 -11.22 -14.14
C ARG A 263 -19.66 -12.56 -14.34
N LYS A 264 -19.58 -13.04 -15.59
CA LYS A 264 -18.92 -14.30 -15.94
C LYS A 264 -17.44 -14.30 -15.54
N GLU A 265 -16.77 -13.16 -15.67
CA GLU A 265 -15.38 -13.01 -15.26
C GLU A 265 -15.25 -13.04 -13.73
N ALA A 266 -16.09 -12.29 -13.02
CA ALA A 266 -16.14 -12.31 -11.56
C ALA A 266 -16.38 -13.73 -11.01
N TYR A 267 -17.31 -14.48 -11.61
CA TYR A 267 -17.59 -15.87 -11.23
C TYR A 267 -16.38 -16.78 -11.44
N LYS A 268 -15.65 -16.61 -12.55
CA LYS A 268 -14.41 -17.37 -12.81
C LYS A 268 -13.34 -17.09 -11.75
N ILE A 269 -13.18 -15.83 -11.35
CA ILE A 269 -12.25 -15.41 -10.30
C ILE A 269 -12.66 -16.03 -8.95
N LEU A 270 -13.93 -15.96 -8.58
CA LEU A 270 -14.45 -16.55 -7.34
C LEU A 270 -14.28 -18.08 -7.30
N LYS A 271 -14.44 -18.77 -8.43
CA LYS A 271 -14.20 -20.21 -8.54
C LYS A 271 -12.72 -20.55 -8.34
N ASP A 272 -11.82 -19.78 -8.94
CA ASP A 272 -10.38 -19.96 -8.75
C ASP A 272 -9.96 -19.62 -7.30
N LEU A 273 -10.56 -18.61 -6.69
CA LEU A 273 -10.36 -18.26 -5.29
C LEU A 273 -10.71 -19.41 -4.34
N LYS A 274 -11.83 -20.10 -4.58
CA LYS A 274 -12.20 -21.32 -3.83
C LYS A 274 -11.12 -22.39 -3.94
N ARG A 275 -10.57 -22.62 -5.15
CA ARG A 275 -9.48 -23.57 -5.37
C ARG A 275 -8.22 -23.17 -4.58
N LYS A 276 -7.82 -21.88 -4.63
CA LYS A 276 -6.66 -21.38 -3.89
C LYS A 276 -6.83 -21.48 -2.38
N ALA A 277 -8.04 -21.23 -1.87
CA ALA A 277 -8.34 -21.30 -0.44
C ALA A 277 -8.06 -22.70 0.14
N GLU A 278 -8.20 -23.77 -0.65
CA GLU A 278 -7.83 -25.13 -0.21
C GLU A 278 -6.33 -25.31 0.02
N LEU A 279 -5.47 -24.47 -0.55
CA LEU A 279 -4.01 -24.53 -0.36
C LEU A 279 -3.56 -23.84 0.94
N THR A 280 -4.46 -23.15 1.64
CA THR A 280 -4.14 -22.36 2.84
C THR A 280 -3.96 -23.22 4.09
N GLY A 281 -4.45 -24.48 4.06
CA GLY A 281 -4.46 -25.39 5.21
C GLY A 281 -5.62 -25.15 6.19
N LEU A 282 -6.55 -24.25 5.89
CA LEU A 282 -7.70 -23.91 6.72
C LEU A 282 -8.91 -24.83 6.44
N HIS A 283 -8.70 -26.14 6.37
CA HIS A 283 -9.72 -27.09 5.90
C HIS A 283 -10.95 -27.17 6.83
N ASP A 284 -10.75 -27.13 8.15
CA ASP A 284 -11.82 -27.23 9.16
C ASP A 284 -12.46 -25.88 9.53
N TRP A 285 -12.25 -24.85 8.72
CA TRP A 285 -12.74 -23.49 8.98
C TRP A 285 -14.01 -23.21 8.18
N ASN A 286 -14.89 -22.37 8.72
CA ASN A 286 -16.00 -21.83 7.95
C ASN A 286 -15.48 -20.72 7.02
N LYS A 287 -15.69 -20.87 5.72
CA LYS A 287 -15.08 -20.05 4.67
C LYS A 287 -16.14 -19.22 3.95
N ALA A 288 -15.95 -17.90 3.94
CA ALA A 288 -16.63 -16.98 3.06
C ALA A 288 -15.69 -16.56 1.91
N TYR A 289 -16.28 -16.21 0.77
CA TYR A 289 -15.55 -15.84 -0.43
C TYR A 289 -16.07 -14.52 -0.96
N GLY A 290 -15.18 -13.65 -1.39
CA GLY A 290 -15.58 -12.41 -2.00
C GLY A 290 -14.66 -11.86 -3.06
N ILE A 291 -15.14 -10.79 -3.69
CA ILE A 291 -14.43 -10.07 -4.73
C ILE A 291 -14.66 -8.57 -4.55
N ILE A 292 -13.60 -7.80 -4.74
CA ILE A 292 -13.64 -6.33 -4.78
C ILE A 292 -13.12 -5.91 -6.14
N ALA A 293 -13.86 -5.06 -6.86
CA ALA A 293 -13.39 -4.56 -8.15
C ALA A 293 -13.70 -3.08 -8.37
N LYS A 294 -13.22 -2.50 -9.47
CA LYS A 294 -13.58 -1.13 -9.85
C LYS A 294 -15.09 -1.02 -10.09
N SER A 295 -15.63 -1.95 -10.87
CA SER A 295 -17.07 -2.17 -11.03
C SER A 295 -17.35 -3.65 -11.28
N ILE A 296 -18.55 -4.11 -10.92
CA ILE A 296 -19.01 -5.48 -11.17
C ILE A 296 -20.42 -5.40 -11.77
N MET A 297 -20.57 -5.91 -12.99
CA MET A 297 -21.89 -6.05 -13.64
C MET A 297 -22.71 -7.12 -12.91
N GLU A 298 -24.00 -6.83 -12.67
CA GLU A 298 -24.94 -7.76 -11.98
C GLU A 298 -24.44 -8.25 -10.60
N LYS A 299 -23.73 -7.37 -9.87
CA LYS A 299 -23.13 -7.68 -8.57
C LYS A 299 -24.09 -8.28 -7.54
N GLU A 300 -25.36 -7.88 -7.54
CA GLU A 300 -26.36 -8.40 -6.60
C GLU A 300 -26.67 -9.88 -6.82
N GLU A 301 -26.61 -10.38 -8.06
CA GLU A 301 -26.82 -11.81 -8.32
C GLU A 301 -25.69 -12.67 -7.73
N LEU A 302 -24.45 -12.17 -7.74
CA LEU A 302 -23.35 -12.83 -7.01
C LEU A 302 -23.61 -12.88 -5.50
N ARG A 303 -24.24 -11.83 -4.94
CA ARG A 303 -24.60 -11.77 -3.52
C ARG A 303 -25.72 -12.74 -3.18
N GLU A 304 -26.73 -12.87 -4.04
CA GLU A 304 -27.80 -13.87 -3.91
C GLU A 304 -27.27 -15.31 -3.94
N GLU A 305 -26.21 -15.57 -4.72
CA GLU A 305 -25.48 -16.85 -4.76
C GLU A 305 -24.58 -17.08 -3.52
N GLY A 306 -24.58 -16.16 -2.55
CA GLY A 306 -23.85 -16.27 -1.28
C GLY A 306 -22.40 -15.79 -1.31
N PHE A 307 -21.95 -15.15 -2.39
CA PHE A 307 -20.65 -14.49 -2.43
C PHE A 307 -20.73 -13.08 -1.84
N LEU A 308 -19.60 -12.59 -1.34
CA LEU A 308 -19.45 -11.17 -1.03
C LEU A 308 -18.91 -10.46 -2.28
N ALA A 309 -19.57 -9.41 -2.72
CA ALA A 309 -19.12 -8.66 -3.88
C ALA A 309 -19.21 -7.16 -3.59
N TRP A 310 -18.12 -6.44 -3.82
CA TRP A 310 -18.06 -4.99 -3.64
C TRP A 310 -17.42 -4.29 -4.84
N ASP A 311 -17.86 -3.07 -5.10
CA ASP A 311 -17.25 -2.14 -6.03
C ASP A 311 -17.14 -0.73 -5.46
N LEU A 312 -16.64 0.22 -6.25
CA LEU A 312 -16.44 1.60 -5.80
C LEU A 312 -17.71 2.28 -5.26
N ARG A 313 -18.91 1.88 -5.70
CA ARG A 313 -20.16 2.42 -5.16
C ARG A 313 -20.39 2.00 -3.71
N ASP A 314 -19.88 0.84 -3.30
CA ASP A 314 -19.96 0.43 -1.89
C ASP A 314 -18.98 1.21 -1.01
N PHE A 315 -17.88 1.71 -1.57
CA PHE A 315 -16.88 2.48 -0.84
C PHE A 315 -17.43 3.87 -0.50
N GLU A 316 -18.25 4.44 -1.39
CA GLU A 316 -18.95 5.71 -1.14
C GLU A 316 -19.90 5.64 0.05
N LEU A 317 -20.46 4.46 0.36
CA LEU A 317 -21.35 4.25 1.52
C LEU A 317 -20.62 4.25 2.86
N ILE A 318 -19.28 4.24 2.84
CA ILE A 318 -18.46 4.31 4.05
C ILE A 318 -18.16 5.75 4.46
N ASN A 319 -18.10 6.68 3.50
CA ASN A 319 -17.71 8.07 3.73
C ASN A 319 -18.79 8.87 4.47
#